data_AF-A0A511UNG3-F1
#
_entry.id   AF-A0A511UNG3-F1
#
_cell.length_a   1.000
_cell.length_b   1.000
_cell.length_c   1.000
_cell.angle_alpha   90.00
_cell.angle_beta   90.00
_cell.angle_gamma   90.00
#
_symmetry.space_group_name_H-M   'P 1'
#
loop_
_entity.id
_entity.type
_entity.pdbx_description
1 polymer ?
#
loop_
_entity_poly.entity_id
_entity_poly.type
_entity_poly.pdbx_seq_one_letter_code
_entity_poly.pdbx_strand_id
1 'polypeptide(L)'
;MQLVIISGRSGSGKSIALQALEDLGYYAIDNLPAMLLGSLVDELRDQGDRAHLAVSIDARNLPGALEQLPSLLEELRQRQIDFQVIYLTTDARILLERYSATRRRHPLTRDSEMTLEEAINKEEETLHGIRDLADLLIDTSRLSVHDLRRRITDQVAHQQRDQLTLTLESFGYKRGVPLDADLVFDVRCLPNPYWDPTLRQFTGRDEQIVDFLSGYPIVDAMSEDIQAWLERWLPAYLNSQRSYMTIAIGCTGGQHRSVYMAEQLAKRLTASMGEVQLRHRELGLHYTL
;
A
#
# COMPACT_ATOMS: atom_id res chain seq x y z
N MET A 1 -10.18 -16.64 -8.73
CA MET A 1 -10.72 -15.35 -9.24
C MET A 1 -10.84 -14.36 -8.09
N GLN A 2 -10.38 -13.11 -8.27
CA GLN A 2 -10.55 -12.03 -7.28
C GLN A 2 -11.35 -10.89 -7.89
N LEU A 3 -12.40 -10.45 -7.17
CA LEU A 3 -13.28 -9.36 -7.58
C LEU A 3 -13.06 -8.13 -6.69
N VAL A 4 -12.70 -7.00 -7.28
CA VAL A 4 -12.59 -5.72 -6.57
C VAL A 4 -13.71 -4.79 -7.02
N ILE A 5 -14.53 -4.35 -6.07
CA ILE A 5 -15.64 -3.44 -6.30
C ILE A 5 -15.24 -2.06 -5.76
N ILE A 6 -15.09 -1.08 -6.64
CA ILE A 6 -14.77 0.30 -6.27
C ILE A 6 -16.05 1.12 -6.26
N SER A 7 -16.31 1.79 -5.14
CA SER A 7 -17.37 2.79 -5.02
C SER A 7 -16.85 4.09 -4.41
N GLY A 8 -17.71 5.08 -4.35
CA GLY A 8 -17.40 6.40 -3.79
C GLY A 8 -18.07 7.51 -4.57
N ARG A 9 -17.98 8.72 -4.00
CA ARG A 9 -18.55 9.93 -4.59
C ARG A 9 -17.81 10.34 -5.86
N SER A 10 -18.47 11.08 -6.73
CA SER A 10 -17.85 11.57 -7.95
C SER A 10 -16.75 12.58 -7.63
N GLY A 11 -15.57 12.40 -8.21
CA GLY A 11 -14.37 13.18 -7.86
C GLY A 11 -13.52 12.58 -6.73
N SER A 12 -13.93 11.47 -6.10
CA SER A 12 -13.15 10.82 -5.04
C SER A 12 -11.92 10.03 -5.52
N GLY A 13 -11.74 9.89 -6.84
CA GLY A 13 -10.59 9.20 -7.43
C GLY A 13 -10.87 7.79 -7.96
N LYS A 14 -12.14 7.37 -8.12
CA LYS A 14 -12.52 6.04 -8.65
C LYS A 14 -11.83 5.68 -9.96
N SER A 15 -11.77 6.62 -10.91
CA SER A 15 -11.12 6.39 -12.21
C SER A 15 -9.61 6.13 -12.07
N ILE A 16 -8.96 6.79 -11.10
CA ILE A 16 -7.54 6.56 -10.81
C ILE A 16 -7.33 5.18 -10.17
N ALA A 17 -8.24 4.77 -9.29
CA ALA A 17 -8.21 3.44 -8.68
C ALA A 17 -8.44 2.33 -9.72
N LEU A 18 -9.44 2.45 -10.59
CA LEU A 18 -9.66 1.49 -11.67
C LEU A 18 -8.44 1.38 -12.59
N GLN A 19 -7.86 2.50 -12.98
CA GLN A 19 -6.66 2.49 -13.83
C GLN A 19 -5.46 1.82 -13.14
N ALA A 20 -5.30 2.03 -11.82
CA ALA A 20 -4.26 1.35 -11.07
C ALA A 20 -4.46 -0.18 -11.04
N LEU A 21 -5.71 -0.64 -10.97
CA LEU A 21 -6.03 -2.08 -11.03
C LEU A 21 -5.83 -2.66 -12.43
N GLU A 22 -6.17 -1.89 -13.47
CA GLU A 22 -5.90 -2.26 -14.86
C GLU A 22 -4.40 -2.42 -15.12
N ASP A 23 -3.57 -1.51 -14.58
CA ASP A 23 -2.10 -1.61 -14.62
C ASP A 23 -1.57 -2.87 -13.89
N LEU A 24 -2.34 -3.41 -12.93
CA LEU A 24 -2.05 -4.67 -12.22
C LEU A 24 -2.60 -5.91 -12.92
N GLY A 25 -3.21 -5.76 -14.10
CA GLY A 25 -3.75 -6.86 -14.89
C GLY A 25 -5.19 -7.26 -14.52
N TYR A 26 -5.92 -6.43 -13.77
CA TYR A 26 -7.36 -6.61 -13.59
C TYR A 26 -8.11 -6.21 -14.86
N TYR A 27 -9.14 -6.98 -15.21
CA TYR A 27 -10.13 -6.56 -16.18
C TYR A 27 -11.04 -5.51 -15.53
N ALA A 28 -10.80 -4.24 -15.86
CA ALA A 28 -11.46 -3.10 -15.24
C ALA A 28 -12.71 -2.66 -16.05
N ILE A 29 -13.86 -2.57 -15.39
CA ILE A 29 -15.12 -2.09 -15.98
C ILE A 29 -15.61 -0.87 -15.19
N ASP A 30 -15.72 0.29 -15.87
CA ASP A 30 -16.32 1.48 -15.27
C ASP A 30 -17.86 1.45 -15.39
N ASN A 31 -18.54 1.83 -14.31
CA ASN A 31 -19.98 2.01 -14.23
C ASN A 31 -20.78 0.76 -14.62
N LEU A 32 -20.42 -0.39 -14.05
CA LEU A 32 -21.17 -1.62 -14.25
C LEU A 32 -22.54 -1.49 -13.56
N PRO A 33 -23.65 -1.81 -14.26
CA PRO A 33 -24.94 -1.96 -13.61
C PRO A 33 -24.89 -3.04 -12.54
N ALA A 34 -25.22 -2.71 -11.29
CA ALA A 34 -25.09 -3.65 -10.15
C ALA A 34 -25.79 -5.00 -10.40
N MET A 35 -26.95 -4.98 -11.07
CA MET A 35 -27.72 -6.19 -11.43
C MET A 35 -26.99 -7.17 -12.36
N LEU A 36 -25.99 -6.69 -13.12
CA LEU A 36 -25.23 -7.51 -14.07
C LEU A 36 -23.98 -8.12 -13.43
N LEU A 37 -23.65 -7.75 -12.19
CA LEU A 37 -22.46 -8.23 -11.50
C LEU A 37 -22.43 -9.76 -11.41
N GLY A 38 -23.55 -10.38 -11.02
CA GLY A 38 -23.66 -11.84 -10.92
C GLY A 38 -23.39 -12.55 -12.25
N SER A 39 -24.01 -12.09 -13.33
CA SER A 39 -23.86 -12.70 -14.66
C SER A 39 -22.43 -12.56 -15.20
N LEU A 40 -21.80 -11.40 -14.99
CA LEU A 40 -20.42 -11.16 -15.39
C LEU A 40 -19.44 -12.09 -14.67
N VAL A 41 -19.65 -12.27 -13.37
CA VAL A 41 -18.83 -13.16 -12.57
C VAL A 41 -18.97 -14.62 -13.04
N ASP A 42 -20.18 -15.02 -13.42
CA ASP A 42 -20.44 -16.37 -13.93
C ASP A 42 -19.75 -16.63 -15.26
N GLU A 43 -19.81 -15.68 -16.18
CA GLU A 43 -19.16 -15.80 -17.49
C GLU A 43 -17.63 -15.85 -17.38
N LEU A 44 -17.03 -15.07 -16.47
CA LEU A 44 -15.58 -15.08 -16.26
C LEU A 44 -15.08 -16.33 -15.56
N ARG A 45 -15.89 -16.92 -14.66
CA ARG A 45 -15.53 -18.18 -14.00
C ARG A 45 -15.43 -19.33 -15.01
N ASP A 46 -16.31 -19.36 -16.01
CA ASP A 46 -16.31 -20.40 -17.04
C ASP A 46 -15.12 -20.28 -18.02
N GLN A 47 -14.52 -19.10 -18.14
CA GLN A 47 -13.33 -18.86 -18.99
C GLN A 47 -11.99 -19.21 -18.29
N GLY A 48 -12.00 -19.51 -16.98
CA GLY A 48 -10.86 -20.01 -16.21
C GLY A 48 -10.53 -19.20 -14.95
N ASP A 49 -9.94 -19.87 -13.96
CA ASP A 49 -9.78 -19.41 -12.57
C ASP A 49 -8.88 -18.16 -12.34
N ARG A 50 -8.23 -17.65 -13.41
CA ARG A 50 -7.21 -16.60 -13.35
C ARG A 50 -7.69 -15.18 -13.68
N ALA A 51 -8.97 -14.98 -13.94
CA ALA A 51 -9.48 -13.63 -14.16
C ALA A 51 -9.46 -12.82 -12.85
N HIS A 52 -8.75 -11.70 -12.86
CA HIS A 52 -8.86 -10.65 -11.85
C HIS A 52 -9.83 -9.60 -12.38
N LEU A 53 -10.92 -9.31 -11.67
CA LEU A 53 -11.98 -8.41 -12.15
C LEU A 53 -12.06 -7.19 -11.24
N ALA A 54 -12.08 -6.00 -11.82
CA ALA A 54 -12.30 -4.74 -11.12
C ALA A 54 -13.52 -4.05 -11.70
N VAL A 55 -14.50 -3.69 -10.86
CA VAL A 55 -15.73 -3.03 -11.30
C VAL A 55 -15.95 -1.77 -10.49
N SER A 56 -16.37 -0.68 -11.14
CA SER A 56 -16.88 0.49 -10.40
C SER A 56 -18.40 0.51 -10.37
N ILE A 57 -18.93 0.76 -9.18
CA ILE A 57 -20.35 0.97 -8.92
C ILE A 57 -20.49 2.33 -8.24
N ASP A 58 -21.17 3.27 -8.88
CA ASP A 58 -21.37 4.62 -8.35
C ASP A 58 -22.81 5.10 -8.50
N ALA A 59 -23.06 6.35 -8.09
CA ALA A 59 -24.39 6.95 -8.06
C ALA A 59 -25.05 7.12 -9.45
N ARG A 60 -24.35 6.82 -10.55
CA ARG A 60 -24.95 6.72 -11.90
C ARG A 60 -25.79 5.45 -12.08
N ASN A 61 -25.66 4.48 -11.19
CA ASN A 61 -26.52 3.29 -11.17
C ASN A 61 -27.96 3.67 -10.81
N LEU A 62 -28.91 2.86 -11.29
CA LEU A 62 -30.32 3.02 -10.93
C LEU A 62 -30.49 2.87 -9.40
N PRO A 63 -31.26 3.74 -8.72
CA PRO A 63 -31.44 3.68 -7.26
C PRO A 63 -31.85 2.29 -6.77
N GLY A 64 -32.84 1.66 -7.43
CA GLY A 64 -33.28 0.31 -7.08
C GLY A 64 -32.23 -0.79 -7.31
N ALA A 65 -31.22 -0.55 -8.14
CA ALA A 65 -30.09 -1.48 -8.30
C ALA A 65 -29.05 -1.32 -7.17
N LEU A 66 -28.87 -0.10 -6.65
CA LEU A 66 -28.00 0.14 -5.50
C LEU A 66 -28.61 -0.40 -4.20
N GLU A 67 -29.93 -0.31 -4.05
CA GLU A 67 -30.67 -0.91 -2.92
C GLU A 67 -30.55 -2.45 -2.87
N GLN A 68 -30.39 -3.10 -4.03
CA GLN A 68 -30.25 -4.55 -4.14
C GLN A 68 -28.80 -5.03 -4.03
N LEU A 69 -27.82 -4.11 -4.08
CA LEU A 69 -26.40 -4.44 -3.96
C LEU A 69 -26.06 -5.27 -2.71
N PRO A 70 -26.56 -4.97 -1.49
CA PRO A 70 -26.26 -5.77 -0.30
C PRO A 70 -26.61 -7.25 -0.49
N SER A 71 -27.82 -7.54 -1.00
CA SER A 71 -28.29 -8.89 -1.26
C SER A 71 -27.45 -9.59 -2.32
N LEU A 72 -27.07 -8.87 -3.39
CA LEU A 72 -26.19 -9.40 -4.44
C LEU A 72 -24.80 -9.76 -3.88
N LEU A 73 -24.23 -8.94 -2.99
CA LEU A 73 -22.95 -9.23 -2.34
C LEU A 73 -23.06 -10.45 -1.42
N GLU A 74 -24.16 -10.62 -0.69
CA GLU A 74 -24.41 -11.82 0.11
C GLU A 74 -24.50 -13.08 -0.76
N GLU A 75 -25.20 -13.02 -1.89
CA GLU A 75 -25.24 -14.12 -2.86
C GLU A 75 -23.84 -14.48 -3.37
N LEU A 76 -23.00 -13.49 -3.69
CA LEU A 76 -21.60 -13.73 -4.09
C LEU A 76 -20.80 -14.39 -2.96
N ARG A 77 -20.99 -13.99 -1.69
CA ARG A 77 -20.33 -14.63 -0.53
C ARG A 77 -20.78 -16.09 -0.38
N GLN A 78 -22.08 -16.37 -0.51
CA GLN A 78 -22.61 -17.74 -0.43
C GLN A 78 -22.07 -18.65 -1.53
N ARG A 79 -21.75 -18.08 -2.70
CA ARG A 79 -21.14 -18.76 -3.83
C ARG A 79 -19.61 -18.91 -3.72
N GLN A 80 -19.02 -18.56 -2.56
CA GLN A 80 -17.58 -18.65 -2.28
C GLN A 80 -16.72 -17.85 -3.27
N ILE A 81 -17.20 -16.68 -3.70
CA ILE A 81 -16.43 -15.77 -4.54
C ILE A 81 -15.69 -14.80 -3.64
N ASP A 82 -14.36 -14.76 -3.75
CA ASP A 82 -13.53 -13.79 -3.05
C ASP A 82 -13.70 -12.41 -3.69
N PHE A 83 -14.24 -11.47 -2.92
CA PHE A 83 -14.36 -10.09 -3.33
C PHE A 83 -14.01 -9.10 -2.23
N GLN A 84 -13.70 -7.87 -2.64
CA GLN A 84 -13.46 -6.75 -1.75
C GLN A 84 -14.19 -5.50 -2.23
N VAL A 85 -14.84 -4.80 -1.32
CA VAL A 85 -15.51 -3.52 -1.56
C VAL A 85 -14.63 -2.39 -1.03
N ILE A 86 -14.12 -1.57 -1.93
CA ILE A 86 -13.32 -0.38 -1.62
C ILE A 86 -14.18 0.87 -1.83
N TYR A 87 -14.35 1.66 -0.77
CA TYR A 87 -15.06 2.92 -0.82
C TYR A 87 -14.11 4.12 -0.72
N LEU A 88 -14.06 4.92 -1.78
CA LEU A 88 -13.27 6.14 -1.83
C LEU A 88 -14.11 7.34 -1.36
N THR A 89 -13.74 7.92 -0.22
CA THR A 89 -14.37 9.11 0.33
C THR A 89 -13.46 10.34 0.20
N THR A 90 -14.06 11.53 0.27
CA THR A 90 -13.36 12.82 0.19
C THR A 90 -14.21 13.88 0.86
N ASP A 91 -13.58 14.84 1.53
CA ASP A 91 -14.26 16.04 2.03
C ASP A 91 -15.00 16.77 0.89
N ALA A 92 -16.24 17.19 1.14
CA ALA A 92 -17.10 17.81 0.14
C ALA A 92 -16.48 19.10 -0.44
N ARG A 93 -15.74 19.88 0.37
CA ARG A 93 -15.08 21.11 -0.10
C ARG A 93 -13.98 20.79 -1.10
N ILE A 94 -13.24 19.71 -0.87
CA ILE A 94 -12.18 19.26 -1.77
C ILE A 94 -12.78 18.70 -3.07
N LEU A 95 -13.93 18.02 -3.01
CA LEU A 95 -14.65 17.59 -4.22
C LEU A 95 -15.06 18.78 -5.09
N LEU A 96 -15.60 19.85 -4.48
CA LEU A 96 -15.93 21.10 -5.18
C LEU A 96 -14.69 21.69 -5.88
N GLU A 97 -13.55 21.74 -5.19
CA GLU A 97 -12.29 22.22 -5.76
C GLU A 97 -11.81 21.36 -6.95
N ARG A 98 -11.86 20.03 -6.81
CA ARG A 98 -11.47 19.08 -7.89
C ARG A 98 -12.34 19.24 -9.14
N TYR A 99 -13.63 19.46 -8.96
CA TYR A 99 -14.56 19.71 -10.07
C TYR A 99 -14.30 21.06 -10.75
N SER A 100 -14.01 22.10 -9.96
CA SER A 100 -13.61 23.41 -10.49
C SER A 100 -12.33 23.31 -11.31
N ALA A 101 -11.33 22.56 -10.83
CA ALA A 101 -10.05 22.38 -11.51
C ALA A 101 -10.15 21.58 -12.82
N THR A 102 -10.98 20.53 -12.86
CA THR A 102 -11.10 19.66 -14.03
C THR A 102 -12.09 20.17 -15.08
N ARG A 103 -12.90 21.19 -14.75
CA ARG A 103 -14.00 21.74 -15.57
C ARG A 103 -15.00 20.69 -16.07
N ARG A 104 -14.98 19.48 -15.52
CA ARG A 104 -15.93 18.42 -15.87
C ARG A 104 -17.27 18.72 -15.21
N ARG A 105 -18.37 18.46 -15.91
CA ARG A 105 -19.71 18.54 -15.30
C ARG A 105 -19.98 17.29 -14.46
N HIS A 106 -20.60 17.49 -13.30
CA HIS A 106 -21.02 16.40 -12.42
C HIS A 106 -22.12 15.56 -13.10
N PRO A 107 -22.09 14.22 -13.01
CA PRO A 107 -23.07 13.36 -13.68
C PRO A 107 -24.52 13.69 -13.33
N LEU A 108 -24.83 13.86 -12.04
CA LEU A 108 -26.19 14.17 -11.57
C LEU A 108 -26.68 15.58 -11.90
N THR A 109 -25.81 16.52 -12.27
CA THR A 109 -26.21 17.91 -12.64
C THR A 109 -26.42 18.06 -14.15
N ARG A 110 -26.32 16.98 -14.94
CA ARG A 110 -26.52 17.07 -16.41
C ARG A 110 -27.98 17.22 -16.79
N ASP A 111 -28.86 16.52 -16.07
CA ASP A 111 -30.30 16.43 -16.36
C ASP A 111 -31.16 16.95 -15.18
N SER A 112 -30.57 17.72 -14.26
CA SER A 112 -31.26 18.29 -13.10
C SER A 112 -30.87 19.75 -12.88
N GLU A 113 -31.73 20.52 -12.21
CA GLU A 113 -31.44 21.89 -11.77
C GLU A 113 -30.58 21.94 -10.49
N MET A 114 -30.05 20.79 -10.04
CA MET A 114 -29.29 20.70 -8.80
C MET A 114 -27.96 21.45 -8.90
N THR A 115 -27.60 22.14 -7.82
CA THR A 115 -26.27 22.68 -7.63
C THR A 115 -25.24 21.56 -7.44
N LEU A 116 -23.96 21.88 -7.65
CA LEU A 116 -22.88 20.92 -7.46
C LEU A 116 -22.82 20.40 -6.00
N GLU A 117 -23.09 21.27 -5.03
CA GLU A 117 -23.13 20.92 -3.61
C GLU A 117 -24.30 19.97 -3.29
N GLU A 118 -25.51 20.26 -3.79
CA GLU A 118 -26.66 19.37 -3.63
C GLU A 118 -26.42 18.01 -4.29
N ALA A 119 -25.79 17.97 -5.46
CA ALA A 119 -25.45 16.72 -6.14
C ALA A 119 -24.46 15.89 -5.31
N ILE A 120 -23.43 16.53 -4.77
CA ILE A 120 -22.39 15.92 -3.93
C ILE A 120 -22.98 15.36 -2.61
N ASN A 121 -23.98 16.02 -2.04
CA ASN A 121 -24.68 15.56 -0.83
C ASN A 121 -25.65 14.40 -1.15
N LYS A 122 -26.41 14.50 -2.24
CA LYS A 122 -27.31 13.43 -2.68
C LYS A 122 -26.56 12.14 -3.00
N GLU A 123 -25.37 12.23 -3.59
CA GLU A 123 -24.52 11.05 -3.79
C GLU A 123 -24.12 10.40 -2.46
N GLU A 124 -23.84 11.19 -1.43
CA GLU A 124 -23.48 10.66 -0.11
C GLU A 124 -24.64 9.90 0.54
N GLU A 125 -25.86 10.41 0.43
CA GLU A 125 -27.07 9.71 0.89
C GLU A 125 -27.30 8.42 0.09
N THR A 126 -27.20 8.49 -1.24
CA THR A 126 -27.46 7.35 -2.14
C THR A 126 -26.44 6.22 -1.94
N LEU A 127 -25.18 6.57 -1.67
CA LEU A 127 -24.08 5.63 -1.54
C LEU A 127 -23.83 5.17 -0.10
N HIS A 128 -24.61 5.66 0.88
CA HIS A 128 -24.44 5.29 2.29
C HIS A 128 -24.49 3.77 2.50
N GLY A 129 -25.45 3.09 1.85
CA GLY A 129 -25.56 1.63 1.95
C GLY A 129 -24.33 0.89 1.43
N ILE A 130 -23.66 1.41 0.40
CA ILE A 130 -22.41 0.80 -0.13
C ILE A 130 -21.24 1.10 0.79
N ARG A 131 -21.19 2.32 1.36
CA ARG A 131 -20.17 2.73 2.32
C ARG A 131 -20.15 1.83 3.55
N ASP A 132 -21.32 1.46 4.07
CA ASP A 132 -21.44 0.59 5.25
C ASP A 132 -20.99 -0.85 4.96
N LEU A 133 -21.08 -1.27 3.69
CA LEU A 133 -20.64 -2.59 3.22
C LEU A 133 -19.17 -2.63 2.81
N ALA A 134 -18.48 -1.49 2.86
CA ALA A 134 -17.10 -1.38 2.41
C ALA A 134 -16.16 -2.10 3.38
N ASP A 135 -15.37 -3.03 2.84
CA ASP A 135 -14.28 -3.66 3.58
C ASP A 135 -13.15 -2.66 3.84
N LEU A 136 -12.98 -1.69 2.94
CA LEU A 136 -11.96 -0.66 3.06
C LEU A 136 -12.51 0.72 2.70
N LEU A 137 -12.31 1.68 3.61
CA LEU A 137 -12.63 3.09 3.39
C LEU A 137 -11.34 3.90 3.24
N ILE A 138 -11.16 4.52 2.07
CA ILE A 138 -9.99 5.35 1.77
C ILE A 138 -10.42 6.81 1.68
N ASP A 139 -9.95 7.63 2.61
CA ASP A 139 -10.05 9.08 2.51
C ASP A 139 -8.98 9.63 1.55
N THR A 140 -9.42 10.17 0.42
CA THR A 140 -8.55 10.73 -0.62
C THR A 140 -8.36 12.23 -0.48
N SER A 141 -8.92 12.88 0.55
CA SER A 141 -8.86 14.33 0.76
C SER A 141 -7.45 14.91 0.65
N ARG A 142 -6.45 14.24 1.21
CA ARG A 142 -5.05 14.70 1.23
C ARG A 142 -4.13 13.88 0.32
N LEU A 143 -4.68 13.00 -0.50
CA LEU A 143 -3.88 12.12 -1.36
C LEU A 143 -3.67 12.77 -2.73
N SER A 144 -2.43 12.72 -3.22
CA SER A 144 -2.17 12.97 -4.64
C SER A 144 -2.63 11.80 -5.50
N VAL A 145 -2.65 11.99 -6.82
CA VAL A 145 -2.94 10.91 -7.78
C VAL A 145 -1.95 9.76 -7.63
N HIS A 146 -0.67 10.06 -7.41
CA HIS A 146 0.37 9.05 -7.20
C HIS A 146 0.18 8.28 -5.89
N ASP A 147 -0.17 8.98 -4.80
CA ASP A 147 -0.41 8.34 -3.50
C ASP A 147 -1.64 7.44 -3.54
N LEU A 148 -2.71 7.87 -4.22
CA LEU A 148 -3.90 7.05 -4.39
C LEU A 148 -3.60 5.80 -5.22
N ARG A 149 -2.87 5.93 -6.34
CA ARG A 149 -2.45 4.76 -7.14
C ARG A 149 -1.62 3.79 -6.34
N ARG A 150 -0.62 4.29 -5.61
CA ARG A 150 0.22 3.47 -4.73
C ARG A 150 -0.65 2.77 -3.70
N ARG A 151 -1.53 3.50 -3.01
CA ARG A 151 -2.41 2.94 -1.98
C ARG A 151 -3.35 1.86 -2.53
N ILE A 152 -3.90 2.01 -3.73
CA ILE A 152 -4.72 0.98 -4.36
C ILE A 152 -3.88 -0.24 -4.75
N THR A 153 -2.69 0.01 -5.31
CA THR A 153 -1.74 -1.03 -5.71
C THR A 153 -1.32 -1.87 -4.52
N ASP A 154 -0.90 -1.21 -3.45
CA ASP A 154 -0.54 -1.78 -2.17
C ASP A 154 -1.68 -2.67 -1.64
N GLN A 155 -2.90 -2.13 -1.55
CA GLN A 155 -4.07 -2.85 -1.02
C GLN A 155 -4.43 -4.12 -1.81
N VAL A 156 -4.35 -4.06 -3.14
CA VAL A 156 -4.66 -5.21 -3.99
C VAL A 156 -3.48 -6.18 -4.11
N ALA A 157 -2.24 -5.71 -4.00
CA ALA A 157 -1.07 -6.56 -3.89
C ALA A 157 -1.09 -7.45 -2.62
N HIS A 158 -1.70 -7.00 -1.52
CA HIS A 158 -1.89 -7.83 -0.32
C HIS A 158 -2.84 -9.00 -0.52
N GLN A 159 -3.70 -8.96 -1.53
CA GLN A 159 -4.53 -10.12 -1.89
C GLN A 159 -3.78 -11.14 -2.75
N GLN A 160 -2.66 -10.78 -3.40
CA GLN A 160 -1.80 -11.75 -4.09
C GLN A 160 -0.69 -12.31 -3.19
N ARG A 161 -0.38 -11.67 -2.07
CA ARG A 161 0.56 -12.18 -1.06
C ARG A 161 0.10 -11.74 0.33
N ASP A 162 -0.32 -12.72 1.14
CA ASP A 162 -0.50 -12.64 2.60
C ASP A 162 0.81 -12.30 3.37
N GLN A 163 1.73 -11.56 2.77
CA GLN A 163 3.04 -11.25 3.32
C GLN A 163 3.28 -9.74 3.31
N LEU A 164 3.38 -9.18 4.51
CA LEU A 164 3.99 -7.88 4.76
C LEU A 164 5.29 -7.78 3.95
N THR A 165 5.41 -6.75 3.13
CA THR A 165 6.70 -6.44 2.52
C THR A 165 7.58 -5.75 3.56
N LEU A 166 8.54 -6.50 4.10
CA LEU A 166 9.51 -5.99 5.06
C LEU A 166 10.70 -5.37 4.31
N THR A 167 10.92 -4.07 4.52
CA THR A 167 12.07 -3.35 3.98
C THR A 167 13.05 -3.01 5.10
N LEU A 168 14.31 -3.41 4.94
CA LEU A 168 15.42 -2.91 5.74
C LEU A 168 16.18 -1.85 4.95
N GLU A 169 16.26 -0.64 5.50
CA GLU A 169 16.96 0.47 4.87
C GLU A 169 18.14 0.94 5.71
N SER A 170 19.34 1.01 5.14
CA SER A 170 20.45 1.73 5.78
C SER A 170 20.47 3.19 5.36
N PHE A 171 20.68 4.10 6.31
CA PHE A 171 20.78 5.52 6.03
C PHE A 171 21.88 6.26 6.83
N GLY A 172 22.20 7.48 6.41
CA GLY A 172 23.06 8.43 7.10
C GLY A 172 22.30 9.57 7.76
N TYR A 173 22.44 9.77 9.08
CA TYR A 173 21.83 10.88 9.82
C TYR A 173 22.20 12.27 9.27
N LYS A 174 23.37 12.42 8.63
CA LYS A 174 23.75 13.66 7.95
C LYS A 174 22.76 14.10 6.87
N ARG A 175 21.99 13.18 6.30
CA ARG A 175 20.96 13.44 5.28
C ARG A 175 19.52 13.29 5.82
N GLY A 176 19.35 13.22 7.14
CA GLY A 176 18.06 13.05 7.80
C GLY A 176 17.56 11.61 7.82
N VAL A 177 16.56 11.34 8.65
CA VAL A 177 15.88 10.03 8.73
C VAL A 177 14.97 9.85 7.50
N PRO A 178 14.89 8.66 6.87
CA PRO A 178 13.92 8.41 5.79
C PRO A 178 12.49 8.69 6.26
N LEU A 179 11.69 9.35 5.41
CA LEU A 179 10.31 9.75 5.75
C LEU A 179 9.36 8.55 5.83
N ASP A 180 9.73 7.46 5.18
CA ASP A 180 9.01 6.20 5.07
C ASP A 180 9.43 5.18 6.14
N ALA A 181 10.29 5.55 7.09
CA ALA A 181 10.72 4.66 8.18
C ALA A 181 9.64 4.53 9.27
N ASP A 182 9.18 3.30 9.54
CA ASP A 182 8.31 2.99 10.68
C ASP A 182 9.13 2.83 11.97
N LEU A 183 10.28 2.18 11.87
CA LEU A 183 11.22 1.96 12.97
C LEU A 183 12.60 2.50 12.60
N VAL A 184 13.31 3.05 13.59
CA VAL A 184 14.65 3.61 13.40
C VAL A 184 15.58 3.11 14.51
N PHE A 185 16.66 2.45 14.14
CA PHE A 185 17.72 2.03 15.06
C PHE A 185 19.00 2.82 14.80
N ASP A 186 19.53 3.45 15.86
CA ASP A 186 20.78 4.21 15.80
C ASP A 186 21.97 3.33 16.16
N VAL A 187 22.90 3.15 15.22
CA VAL A 187 24.12 2.35 15.41
C VAL A 187 25.40 3.20 15.49
N ARG A 188 25.27 4.52 15.74
CA ARG A 188 26.43 5.43 15.85
C ARG A 188 27.33 5.15 17.04
N CYS A 189 26.86 4.41 18.05
CA CYS A 189 27.66 3.99 19.21
C CYS A 189 28.68 2.89 18.89
N LEU A 190 28.53 2.19 17.76
CA LEU A 190 29.42 1.09 17.37
C LEU A 190 30.79 1.57 16.89
N PRO A 191 31.84 0.71 16.98
CA PRO A 191 33.19 0.99 16.47
C PRO A 191 33.17 1.56 15.05
N ASN A 192 33.92 2.63 14.83
CA ASN A 192 33.82 3.43 13.62
C ASN A 192 34.96 3.15 12.63
N PRO A 193 34.71 2.45 11.50
CA PRO A 193 35.74 2.11 10.52
C PRO A 193 36.39 3.35 9.89
N TYR A 194 35.69 4.49 9.90
CA TYR A 194 36.17 5.75 9.31
C TYR A 194 37.50 6.26 9.91
N TRP A 195 37.83 5.87 11.14
CA TRP A 195 39.08 6.27 11.78
C TRP A 195 40.31 5.60 11.16
N ASP A 196 40.14 4.44 10.52
CA ASP A 196 41.16 3.85 9.67
C ASP A 196 41.06 4.45 8.25
N PRO A 197 42.05 5.23 7.79
CA PRO A 197 42.03 5.81 6.45
C PRO A 197 41.92 4.78 5.33
N THR A 198 42.45 3.57 5.53
CA THR A 198 42.44 2.50 4.52
C THR A 198 41.03 1.94 4.31
N LEU A 199 40.16 2.05 5.31
CA LEU A 199 38.80 1.53 5.29
C LEU A 199 37.77 2.51 4.71
N ARG A 200 38.11 3.80 4.58
CA ARG A 200 37.15 4.85 4.21
C ARG A 200 36.50 4.67 2.84
N GLN A 201 37.22 4.09 1.90
CA GLN A 201 36.75 3.89 0.51
C GLN A 201 35.76 2.73 0.37
N PHE A 202 35.76 1.80 1.33
CA PHE A 202 34.88 0.63 1.31
C PHE A 202 33.51 0.97 1.90
N THR A 203 32.56 0.07 1.74
CA THR A 203 31.19 0.14 2.23
C THR A 203 30.91 -1.03 3.17
N GLY A 204 29.81 -0.99 3.92
CA GLY A 204 29.42 -2.07 4.83
C GLY A 204 29.15 -3.43 4.16
N ARG A 205 29.22 -3.51 2.83
CA ARG A 205 29.08 -4.74 2.03
C ARG A 205 30.42 -5.37 1.66
N ASP A 206 31.49 -4.58 1.71
CA ASP A 206 32.82 -5.01 1.34
C ASP A 206 33.46 -5.80 2.49
N GLU A 207 34.19 -6.86 2.14
CA GLU A 207 34.80 -7.80 3.09
C GLU A 207 35.67 -7.10 4.14
N GLN A 208 36.39 -6.03 3.76
CA GLN A 208 37.22 -5.25 4.66
C GLN A 208 36.43 -4.61 5.81
N ILE A 209 35.21 -4.16 5.55
CA ILE A 209 34.34 -3.56 6.57
C ILE A 209 33.63 -4.65 7.37
N VAL A 210 33.26 -5.76 6.71
CA VAL A 210 32.68 -6.94 7.38
C VAL A 210 33.67 -7.51 8.39
N ASP A 211 34.92 -7.72 8.01
CA ASP A 211 35.99 -8.23 8.88
C ASP A 211 36.28 -7.26 10.03
N PHE A 212 36.35 -5.96 9.73
CA PHE A 212 36.55 -4.95 10.76
C PHE A 212 35.42 -4.97 11.79
N LEU A 213 34.15 -4.98 11.36
CA LEU A 213 33.01 -4.88 12.27
C LEU A 213 32.71 -6.18 13.02
N SER A 214 32.87 -7.34 12.37
CA SER A 214 32.70 -8.66 12.99
C SER A 214 33.76 -8.98 14.06
N GLY A 215 34.90 -8.30 14.04
CA GLY A 215 35.91 -8.40 15.10
C GLY A 215 35.50 -7.83 16.46
N TYR A 216 34.35 -7.15 16.56
CA TYR A 216 33.90 -6.49 17.78
C TYR A 216 32.64 -7.14 18.37
N PRO A 217 32.72 -7.77 19.56
CA PRO A 217 31.56 -8.43 20.19
C PRO A 217 30.34 -7.52 20.41
N ILE A 218 30.56 -6.21 20.62
CA ILE A 218 29.47 -5.24 20.78
C ILE A 218 28.64 -5.05 19.51
N VAL A 219 29.23 -5.26 18.32
CA VAL A 219 28.53 -5.17 17.05
C VAL A 219 27.57 -6.35 16.91
N ASP A 220 28.02 -7.56 17.23
CA ASP A 220 27.20 -8.76 17.21
C ASP A 220 26.08 -8.68 18.26
N ALA A 221 26.39 -8.24 19.48
CA ALA A 221 25.40 -8.04 20.54
C ALA A 221 24.29 -7.05 20.12
N MET A 222 24.65 -5.92 19.49
CA MET A 222 23.65 -4.98 18.94
C MET A 222 22.80 -5.63 17.84
N SER A 223 23.40 -6.41 16.96
CA SER A 223 22.66 -7.12 15.91
C SER A 223 21.67 -8.13 16.48
N GLU A 224 22.08 -8.88 17.52
CA GLU A 224 21.25 -9.86 18.21
C GLU A 224 20.09 -9.20 18.97
N ASP A 225 20.35 -8.10 19.67
CA ASP A 225 19.31 -7.35 20.39
C ASP A 225 18.25 -6.79 19.44
N ILE A 226 18.67 -6.19 18.32
CA ILE A 226 17.75 -5.67 17.30
C ILE A 226 16.95 -6.82 16.69
N GLN A 227 17.61 -7.93 16.34
CA GLN A 227 16.94 -9.11 15.79
C GLN A 227 15.88 -9.67 16.76
N ALA A 228 16.25 -9.91 18.03
CA ALA A 228 15.34 -10.47 19.02
C ALA A 228 14.14 -9.56 19.28
N TRP A 229 14.36 -8.24 19.28
CA TRP A 229 13.28 -7.27 19.36
C TRP A 229 12.34 -7.38 18.16
N LEU A 230 12.90 -7.43 16.94
CA LEU A 230 12.14 -7.54 15.71
C LEU A 230 11.32 -8.83 15.68
N GLU A 231 11.93 -9.98 15.95
CA GLU A 231 11.24 -11.28 15.99
C GLU A 231 10.09 -11.30 17.02
N ARG A 232 10.26 -10.61 18.16
CA ARG A 232 9.21 -10.51 19.18
C ARG A 232 8.03 -9.65 18.76
N TRP A 233 8.26 -8.52 18.08
CA TRP A 233 7.23 -7.51 17.85
C TRP A 233 6.71 -7.45 16.42
N LEU A 234 7.49 -7.87 15.42
CA LEU A 234 7.05 -7.95 14.03
C LEU A 234 5.72 -8.71 13.90
N PRO A 235 5.48 -9.87 14.57
CA PRO A 235 4.17 -10.54 14.51
C PRO A 235 2.99 -9.66 14.95
N ALA A 236 3.18 -8.77 15.92
CA ALA A 236 2.13 -7.84 16.33
C ALA A 236 1.92 -6.74 15.28
N TYR A 237 2.99 -6.25 14.63
CA TYR A 237 2.87 -5.35 13.49
C TYR A 237 2.19 -6.01 12.29
N LEU A 238 2.48 -7.29 12.02
CA LEU A 238 1.83 -8.09 10.98
C LEU A 238 0.32 -8.18 11.20
N ASN A 239 -0.11 -8.43 12.43
CA ASN A 239 -1.53 -8.53 12.77
C ASN A 239 -2.28 -7.18 12.75
N SER A 240 -1.58 -6.06 12.53
CA SER A 240 -2.20 -4.72 12.48
C SER A 240 -2.71 -4.30 11.08
N GLN A 241 -2.90 -5.27 10.16
CA GLN A 241 -3.30 -5.04 8.76
C GLN A 241 -2.35 -4.10 7.99
N ARG A 242 -1.05 -4.14 8.33
CA ARG A 242 -0.04 -3.32 7.67
C ARG A 242 0.51 -4.00 6.43
N SER A 243 0.55 -3.19 5.39
CA SER A 243 0.97 -3.49 4.04
C SER A 243 2.49 -3.56 3.85
N TYR A 244 3.17 -2.57 4.39
CA TYR A 244 4.60 -2.35 4.30
C TYR A 244 5.11 -2.03 5.70
N MET A 245 6.35 -2.44 5.97
CA MET A 245 7.06 -2.00 7.14
C MET A 245 8.50 -1.71 6.77
N THR A 246 8.93 -0.49 7.05
CA THR A 246 10.30 -0.05 6.80
C THR A 246 11.05 0.08 8.11
N ILE A 247 12.13 -0.69 8.24
CA ILE A 247 13.06 -0.63 9.37
C ILE A 247 14.32 0.07 8.90
N ALA A 248 14.58 1.26 9.43
CA ALA A 248 15.73 2.07 9.06
C ALA A 248 16.87 1.93 10.08
N ILE A 249 18.08 1.60 9.61
CA ILE A 249 19.29 1.54 10.42
C ILE A 249 20.17 2.75 10.10
N GLY A 250 20.45 3.57 11.10
CA GLY A 250 21.12 4.85 10.94
C GLY A 250 22.54 4.86 11.48
N CYS A 251 23.51 5.29 10.66
CA CYS A 251 24.82 5.74 11.15
C CYS A 251 25.05 7.21 10.73
N THR A 252 26.23 7.78 11.00
CA THR A 252 26.46 9.20 10.64
C THR A 252 26.44 9.42 9.12
N GLY A 253 27.13 8.56 8.35
CA GLY A 253 27.39 8.77 6.92
C GLY A 253 26.61 7.86 5.97
N GLY A 254 25.96 6.80 6.47
CA GLY A 254 25.17 5.88 5.65
C GLY A 254 25.97 4.90 4.78
N GLN A 255 27.28 4.73 5.02
CA GLN A 255 28.16 3.94 4.14
C GLN A 255 28.75 2.67 4.77
N HIS A 256 29.04 2.68 6.08
CA HIS A 256 29.74 1.57 6.76
C HIS A 256 28.82 0.81 7.71
N ARG A 257 28.71 1.28 8.96
CA ARG A 257 28.03 0.59 10.08
C ARG A 257 26.56 0.28 9.79
N SER A 258 25.81 1.24 9.28
CA SER A 258 24.39 1.02 8.99
C SER A 258 24.16 0.06 7.83
N VAL A 259 25.02 0.13 6.80
CA VAL A 259 24.97 -0.79 5.65
C VAL A 259 25.25 -2.21 6.11
N TYR A 260 26.35 -2.41 6.86
CA TYR A 260 26.71 -3.71 7.43
C TYR A 260 25.58 -4.28 8.30
N MET A 261 25.06 -3.47 9.23
CA MET A 261 24.01 -3.93 10.15
C MET A 261 22.72 -4.30 9.40
N ALA A 262 22.30 -3.51 8.41
CA ALA A 262 21.13 -3.84 7.60
C ALA A 262 21.31 -5.15 6.82
N GLU A 263 22.49 -5.37 6.22
CA GLU A 263 22.84 -6.61 5.52
C GLU A 263 22.80 -7.84 6.45
N GLN A 264 23.37 -7.74 7.66
CA GLN A 264 23.36 -8.84 8.62
C GLN A 264 21.94 -9.16 9.11
N LEU A 265 21.17 -8.13 9.47
CA LEU A 265 19.80 -8.31 9.94
C LEU A 265 18.90 -8.90 8.84
N ALA A 266 19.02 -8.43 7.60
CA ALA A 266 18.23 -8.93 6.50
C ALA A 266 18.48 -10.42 6.25
N LYS A 267 19.75 -10.85 6.17
CA LYS A 267 20.10 -12.28 6.00
C LYS A 267 19.49 -13.16 7.08
N ARG A 268 19.45 -12.70 8.32
CA ARG A 268 18.88 -13.46 9.45
C ARG A 268 17.35 -13.48 9.40
N LEU A 269 16.73 -12.34 9.12
CA LEU A 269 15.27 -12.21 9.02
C LEU A 269 14.71 -12.98 7.81
N THR A 270 15.46 -13.11 6.72
CA THR A 270 15.02 -13.91 5.57
C THR A 270 14.76 -15.37 5.97
N ALA A 271 15.55 -15.91 6.90
CA ALA A 271 15.38 -17.29 7.38
C ALA A 271 14.12 -17.50 8.22
N SER A 272 13.65 -16.47 8.94
CA SER A 272 12.50 -16.57 9.85
C SER A 272 11.19 -15.99 9.29
N MET A 273 11.27 -15.00 8.40
CA MET A 273 10.14 -14.17 7.96
C MET A 273 9.89 -14.21 6.44
N GLY A 274 10.77 -14.84 5.65
CA GLY A 274 10.62 -14.93 4.20
C GLY A 274 11.31 -13.78 3.46
N GLU A 275 10.69 -13.27 2.40
CA GLU A 275 11.33 -12.28 1.50
C GLU A 275 11.58 -10.94 2.21
N VAL A 276 12.83 -10.43 2.14
CA VAL A 276 13.21 -9.13 2.74
C VAL A 276 13.80 -8.21 1.69
N GLN A 277 13.24 -7.01 1.57
CA GLN A 277 13.79 -5.97 0.69
C GLN A 277 14.90 -5.20 1.42
N LEU A 278 16.05 -5.05 0.77
CA LEU A 278 17.19 -4.28 1.25
C LEU A 278 17.37 -3.01 0.43
N ARG A 279 17.49 -1.89 1.12
CA ARG A 279 17.77 -0.57 0.52
C ARG A 279 18.95 0.10 1.22
N HIS A 280 19.88 0.62 0.44
CA HIS A 280 21.00 1.43 0.96
C HIS A 280 20.94 2.82 0.36
N ARG A 281 20.39 3.77 1.13
CA ARG A 281 20.03 5.10 0.62
C ARG A 281 21.21 5.88 0.07
N GLU A 282 22.31 5.94 0.81
CA GLU A 282 23.51 6.66 0.36
C GLU A 282 24.33 5.91 -0.69
N LEU A 283 24.10 4.60 -0.86
CA LEU A 283 24.72 3.81 -1.92
C LEU A 283 23.87 3.75 -3.21
N GLY A 284 22.59 4.14 -3.14
CA GLY A 284 21.66 4.05 -4.26
C GLY A 284 21.32 2.62 -4.68
N LEU A 285 21.45 1.66 -3.75
CA LEU A 285 21.22 0.24 -4.02
C LEU A 285 19.87 -0.22 -3.46
N HIS A 286 19.21 -1.11 -4.19
CA HIS A 286 17.95 -1.74 -3.80
C HIS A 286 17.86 -3.14 -4.40
N TYR A 287 17.57 -4.15 -3.58
CA TYR A 287 17.44 -5.54 -4.00
C TYR A 287 16.71 -6.37 -2.93
N THR A 288 16.38 -7.61 -3.24
CA THR A 288 15.64 -8.51 -2.35
C THR A 288 16.49 -9.73 -1.99
N LEU A 289 16.40 -10.18 -0.74
CA LEU A 289 16.96 -11.44 -0.22
C LEU A 289 15.86 -12.47 0.06
#